data_AF-A0A7C0YUG1-F1
#
_entry.id   AF-A0A7C0YUG1-F1
#
_cell.length_a   1.000
_cell.length_b   1.000
_cell.length_c   1.000
_cell.angle_alpha   90.00
_cell.angle_beta   90.00
_cell.angle_gamma   90.00
#
_symmetry.space_group_name_H-M   'P 1'
#
loop_
_entity.id
_entity.type
_entity.pdbx_description
1 polymer ?
#
loop_
_entity_poly.entity_id
_entity_poly.type
_entity_poly.pdbx_seq_one_letter_code
_entity_poly.pdbx_strand_id
1 'polypeptide(L)'
;MDITWFKNREKMIRQKKLKILPPTLREKKRYVKFKIISEEQINSSSFETNFWNLVLEFYGEYETSSMNVRIIKNLFDTKKQVGVIQCSHRSIPKLMLLLGLISRIGDSRINIKIEKVSGTLKGLGIKK
;
A
#
# COMPACT_ATOMS: atom_id res chain seq x y z
N MET A 1 28.98 9.72 28.61
CA MET A 1 28.33 9.27 27.35
C MET A 1 27.56 10.47 26.85
N ASP A 2 28.18 11.27 25.99
CA ASP A 2 27.93 12.72 25.98
C ASP A 2 27.05 13.15 24.81
N ILE A 3 26.44 14.34 24.92
CA ILE A 3 25.52 14.93 23.94
C ILE A 3 26.15 15.01 22.53
N THR A 4 27.47 15.16 22.46
CA THR A 4 28.28 15.15 21.23
C THR A 4 28.24 13.80 20.52
N TRP A 5 28.22 12.68 21.24
CA TRP A 5 28.09 11.34 20.68
C TRP A 5 26.72 11.14 20.03
N PHE A 6 25.64 11.57 20.70
CA PHE A 6 24.28 11.49 20.15
C PHE A 6 24.11 12.34 18.90
N LYS A 7 24.58 13.61 18.92
CA LYS A 7 24.55 14.48 17.73
C LYS A 7 25.34 13.88 16.56
N ASN A 8 26.53 13.30 16.81
CA ASN A 8 27.31 12.66 15.74
C ASN A 8 26.66 11.38 15.22
N ARG A 9 26.01 10.59 16.07
CA ARG A 9 25.27 9.41 15.66
C ARG A 9 24.05 9.76 14.81
N GLU A 10 23.28 10.79 15.19
CA GLU A 10 22.18 11.29 14.37
C GLU A 10 22.67 11.82 13.01
N LYS A 11 23.81 12.55 13.00
CA LYS A 11 24.43 13.06 11.78
C LYS A 11 24.89 11.94 10.84
N MET A 12 25.47 10.86 11.39
CA MET A 12 25.82 9.64 10.65
C MET A 12 24.60 8.91 10.09
N ILE A 13 23.52 8.77 10.88
CA ILE A 13 22.25 8.17 10.42
C ILE A 13 21.64 9.00 9.27
N ARG A 14 21.79 10.33 9.33
CA ARG A 14 21.34 11.25 8.26
C ARG A 14 22.16 11.12 6.98
N GLN A 15 23.48 10.93 7.07
CA GLN A 15 24.37 10.72 5.91
C GLN A 15 24.11 9.40 5.19
N LYS A 16 23.57 8.39 5.88
CA LYS A 16 23.28 7.07 5.29
C LYS A 16 21.95 6.98 4.53
N LYS A 17 21.18 8.09 4.41
CA LYS A 17 19.92 8.12 3.66
C LYS A 17 20.17 8.47 2.20
N LEU A 18 19.65 7.64 1.29
CA LEU A 18 19.66 7.90 -0.14
C LEU A 18 18.97 9.24 -0.45
N LYS A 19 19.56 10.00 -1.37
CA LYS A 19 18.94 11.24 -1.88
C LYS A 19 17.67 10.89 -2.64
N ILE A 20 16.68 11.77 -2.54
CA ILE A 20 15.42 11.59 -3.26
C ILE A 20 15.68 11.84 -4.75
N LEU A 21 15.21 10.93 -5.60
CA LEU A 21 15.30 11.10 -7.05
C LEU A 21 14.60 12.38 -7.52
N PRO A 22 15.13 13.07 -8.56
CA PRO A 22 14.48 14.22 -9.16
C PRO A 22 13.09 13.83 -9.69
N PRO A 23 12.14 14.78 -9.79
CA PRO A 23 10.75 14.49 -10.11
C PRO A 23 10.55 13.80 -11.47
N THR A 24 11.47 14.02 -12.41
CA THR A 24 11.47 13.41 -13.75
C THR A 24 11.87 11.94 -13.74
N LEU A 25 12.80 11.54 -12.86
CA LEU A 25 13.26 10.15 -12.70
C LEU A 25 12.46 9.38 -11.65
N ARG A 26 11.74 10.08 -10.78
CA ARG A 26 10.95 9.45 -9.72
C ARG A 26 9.72 8.75 -10.31
N GLU A 27 9.48 7.54 -9.85
CA GLU A 27 8.29 6.79 -10.24
C GLU A 27 7.00 7.54 -9.88
N LYS A 28 6.11 7.65 -10.87
CA LYS A 28 4.78 8.23 -10.72
C LYS A 28 3.85 7.22 -10.07
N LYS A 29 3.41 7.54 -8.85
CA LYS A 29 2.54 6.69 -8.03
C LYS A 29 1.09 7.17 -8.00
N ARG A 30 0.20 6.25 -7.65
CA ARG A 30 -1.22 6.45 -7.37
C ARG A 30 -1.60 5.71 -6.10
N TYR A 31 -2.57 6.27 -5.39
CA TYR A 31 -3.11 5.73 -4.17
C TYR A 31 -4.57 5.35 -4.40
N VAL A 32 -4.93 4.12 -4.04
CA VAL A 32 -6.28 3.58 -4.14
C VAL A 32 -6.78 3.34 -2.72
N LYS A 33 -7.84 4.05 -2.34
CA LYS A 33 -8.58 3.84 -1.11
C LYS A 33 -9.69 2.83 -1.38
N PHE A 34 -9.72 1.77 -0.59
CA PHE A 34 -10.69 0.69 -0.73
C PHE A 34 -11.36 0.38 0.62
N LYS A 35 -12.54 -0.21 0.55
CA LYS A 35 -13.31 -0.67 1.69
C LYS A 35 -13.65 -2.15 1.50
N ILE A 36 -13.36 -2.97 2.49
CA ILE A 36 -13.76 -4.37 2.55
C ILE A 36 -15.16 -4.43 3.16
N ILE A 37 -16.05 -5.12 2.46
CA ILE A 37 -17.43 -5.39 2.89
C ILE A 37 -17.50 -6.89 3.18
N SER A 38 -17.71 -7.24 4.44
CA SER A 38 -17.75 -8.62 4.94
C SER A 38 -18.59 -8.67 6.22
N GLU A 39 -19.09 -9.85 6.56
CA GLU A 39 -19.84 -10.08 7.80
C GLU A 39 -18.91 -10.01 9.02
N GLU A 40 -17.72 -10.62 8.91
CA GLU A 40 -16.70 -10.60 9.95
C GLU A 40 -15.62 -9.54 9.65
N GLN A 41 -14.92 -9.10 10.70
CA GLN A 41 -13.80 -8.18 10.54
C GLN A 41 -12.56 -8.90 10.02
N ILE A 42 -12.01 -8.40 8.92
CA ILE A 42 -10.77 -8.94 8.36
C ILE A 42 -9.57 -8.25 9.01
N ASN A 43 -8.61 -9.06 9.45
CA ASN A 43 -7.33 -8.58 9.93
C ASN A 43 -6.46 -8.07 8.76
N SER A 44 -5.77 -6.96 8.96
CA SER A 44 -4.86 -6.37 7.97
C SER A 44 -3.79 -7.36 7.50
N SER A 45 -3.25 -8.19 8.42
CA SER A 45 -2.25 -9.21 8.07
C SER A 45 -2.82 -10.28 7.15
N SER A 46 -4.01 -10.81 7.45
CA SER A 46 -4.68 -11.82 6.63
C SER A 46 -5.00 -11.30 5.23
N PHE A 47 -5.45 -10.04 5.15
CA PHE A 47 -5.65 -9.36 3.87
C PHE A 47 -4.34 -9.20 3.09
N GLU A 48 -3.27 -8.75 3.74
CA GLU A 48 -1.97 -8.55 3.10
C GLU A 48 -1.41 -9.85 2.52
N THR A 49 -1.45 -10.95 3.29
CA THR A 49 -0.99 -12.26 2.82
C THR A 49 -1.82 -12.75 1.62
N ASN A 50 -3.15 -12.70 1.72
CA ASN A 50 -4.02 -13.16 0.62
C ASN A 50 -3.83 -12.30 -0.64
N PHE A 51 -3.74 -10.97 -0.47
CA PHE A 51 -3.49 -10.04 -1.56
C PHE A 51 -2.16 -10.33 -2.27
N TRP A 52 -1.06 -10.50 -1.52
CA TRP A 52 0.24 -10.79 -2.12
C TRP A 52 0.29 -12.15 -2.82
N ASN A 53 -0.33 -13.17 -2.23
CA ASN A 53 -0.45 -14.48 -2.88
C ASN A 53 -1.18 -14.36 -4.21
N LEU A 54 -2.33 -13.65 -4.24
CA LEU A 54 -3.09 -13.44 -5.47
C LEU A 54 -2.32 -12.63 -6.52
N VAL A 55 -1.60 -11.58 -6.10
CA VAL A 55 -0.79 -10.74 -6.99
C VAL A 55 0.27 -11.60 -7.68
N LEU A 56 0.99 -12.42 -6.92
CA LEU A 56 2.03 -13.29 -7.46
C LEU A 56 1.45 -14.43 -8.31
N GLU A 57 0.35 -15.03 -7.88
CA GLU A 57 -0.32 -16.11 -8.63
C GLU A 57 -0.87 -15.62 -9.98
N PHE A 58 -1.47 -14.43 -10.01
CA PHE A 58 -2.13 -13.91 -11.21
C PHE A 58 -1.18 -13.22 -12.19
N TYR A 59 -0.19 -12.48 -11.68
CA TYR A 59 0.71 -11.67 -12.51
C TYR A 59 2.15 -12.17 -12.55
N GLY A 60 2.57 -13.03 -11.64
CA GLY A 60 3.97 -13.44 -11.49
C GLY A 60 4.87 -12.31 -10.98
N GLU A 61 6.15 -12.60 -10.83
CA GLU A 61 7.12 -11.71 -10.17
C GLU A 61 7.45 -10.48 -11.03
N TYR A 62 7.59 -10.67 -12.35
CA TYR A 62 7.97 -9.61 -13.28
C TYR A 62 6.97 -8.44 -13.29
N GLU A 63 5.68 -8.78 -13.41
CA GLU A 63 4.64 -7.77 -13.44
C GLU A 63 4.38 -7.19 -12.06
N THR A 64 4.47 -7.99 -11.01
CA THR A 64 4.39 -7.52 -9.61
C THR A 64 5.43 -6.43 -9.33
N SER A 65 6.67 -6.66 -9.77
CA SER A 65 7.76 -5.68 -9.70
C SER A 65 7.41 -4.38 -10.43
N SER A 66 6.94 -4.51 -11.68
CA SER A 66 6.53 -3.36 -12.52
C SER A 66 5.34 -2.58 -11.97
N MET A 67 4.44 -3.24 -11.24
CA MET A 67 3.28 -2.60 -10.62
C MET A 67 3.64 -1.72 -9.42
N ASN A 68 4.81 -1.94 -8.78
CA ASN A 68 5.28 -1.21 -7.61
C ASN A 68 4.19 -1.06 -6.53
N VAL A 69 3.54 -2.19 -6.21
CA VAL A 69 2.44 -2.23 -5.26
C VAL A 69 2.96 -2.13 -3.83
N ARG A 70 2.32 -1.31 -3.00
CA ARG A 70 2.63 -1.19 -1.58
C ARG A 70 1.34 -0.98 -0.78
N ILE A 71 1.02 -1.91 0.11
CA ILE A 71 -0.04 -1.72 1.10
C ILE A 71 0.48 -0.77 2.19
N ILE A 72 -0.27 0.29 2.48
CA ILE A 72 0.12 1.29 3.47
C ILE A 72 -0.43 0.87 4.84
N LYS A 73 0.33 0.07 5.57
CA LYS A 73 -0.11 -0.60 6.81
C LYS A 73 -0.71 0.35 7.85
N ASN A 74 -0.14 1.55 8.01
CA ASN A 74 -0.62 2.56 8.96
C ASN A 74 -1.91 3.28 8.53
N LEU A 75 -2.43 3.00 7.33
CA LEU A 75 -3.69 3.55 6.82
C LEU A 75 -4.78 2.48 6.71
N PHE A 76 -4.57 1.29 7.28
CA PHE A 76 -5.60 0.27 7.39
C PHE A 76 -6.35 0.44 8.71
N ASP A 77 -7.63 0.79 8.63
CA ASP A 77 -8.53 0.90 9.78
C ASP A 77 -9.36 -0.40 9.88
N THR A 78 -8.99 -1.27 10.83
CA THR A 78 -9.68 -2.56 11.06
C THR A 78 -11.14 -2.38 11.49
N LYS A 79 -11.50 -1.29 12.15
CA LYS A 79 -12.90 -1.07 12.56
C LYS A 79 -13.76 -0.65 11.38
N LYS A 80 -13.23 0.23 10.51
CA LYS A 80 -13.95 0.70 9.32
C LYS A 80 -13.79 -0.23 8.12
N GLN A 81 -12.87 -1.20 8.20
CA GLN A 81 -12.48 -2.09 7.12
C GLN A 81 -12.02 -1.30 5.87
N VAL A 82 -11.27 -0.22 6.08
CA VAL A 82 -10.80 0.68 5.03
C VAL A 82 -9.28 0.64 4.96
N GLY A 83 -8.74 0.52 3.76
CA GLY A 83 -7.30 0.50 3.53
C GLY A 83 -6.86 1.37 2.35
N VAL A 84 -5.54 1.51 2.21
CA VAL A 84 -4.92 2.24 1.10
C VAL A 84 -3.80 1.43 0.48
N ILE A 85 -3.84 1.28 -0.84
CA ILE A 85 -2.78 0.67 -1.64
C ILE A 85 -2.14 1.75 -2.51
N GLN A 86 -0.82 1.79 -2.51
CA GLN A 86 -0.05 2.54 -3.49
C GLN A 86 0.32 1.61 -4.65
N CYS A 87 0.28 2.12 -5.88
CA CYS A 87 0.80 1.44 -7.07
C CYS A 87 1.42 2.45 -8.04
N SER A 88 2.09 1.95 -9.08
CA SER A 88 2.45 2.75 -10.26
C SER A 88 1.18 3.30 -10.93
N HIS A 89 1.28 4.51 -11.48
CA HIS A 89 0.15 5.15 -12.16
C HIS A 89 -0.41 4.38 -13.35
N ARG A 90 0.40 3.52 -13.99
CA ARG A 90 -0.03 2.66 -15.12
C ARG A 90 -0.74 1.40 -14.66
N SER A 91 -0.60 1.05 -13.39
CA SER A 91 -1.03 -0.23 -12.85
C SER A 91 -2.35 -0.14 -12.09
N ILE A 92 -3.04 1.01 -12.14
CA ILE A 92 -4.37 1.15 -11.53
C ILE A 92 -5.33 0.06 -12.07
N PRO A 93 -5.51 -0.13 -13.39
CA PRO A 93 -6.48 -1.11 -13.88
C PRO A 93 -6.12 -2.54 -13.44
N LYS A 94 -4.82 -2.88 -13.47
CA LYS A 94 -4.31 -4.17 -12.99
C LYS A 94 -4.63 -4.42 -11.51
N LEU A 95 -4.46 -3.40 -10.68
CA LEU A 95 -4.79 -3.45 -9.25
C LEU A 95 -6.30 -3.55 -9.02
N MET A 96 -7.12 -2.82 -9.79
CA MET A 96 -8.59 -2.88 -9.67
C MET A 96 -9.10 -4.29 -10.00
N LEU A 97 -8.54 -4.93 -11.04
CA LEU A 97 -8.85 -6.31 -11.39
C LEU A 97 -8.57 -7.26 -10.23
N LEU A 98 -7.35 -7.21 -9.65
CA LEU A 98 -6.99 -8.05 -8.51
C LEU A 98 -7.93 -7.87 -7.32
N LEU A 99 -8.24 -6.62 -6.95
CA LEU A 99 -9.16 -6.35 -5.85
C LEU A 99 -10.56 -6.89 -6.12
N GLY A 100 -11.01 -6.89 -7.39
CA GLY A 100 -12.27 -7.51 -7.79
C GLY A 100 -12.27 -9.04 -7.77
N LEU A 101 -11.11 -9.68 -7.90
CA LEU A 101 -10.96 -11.14 -7.86
C LEU A 101 -10.98 -11.70 -6.44
N ILE A 102 -10.67 -10.88 -5.42
CA ILE A 102 -10.70 -11.32 -4.02
C ILE A 102 -12.15 -11.43 -3.56
N SER A 103 -12.65 -12.67 -3.50
CA SER A 103 -14.02 -13.00 -3.07
C SER A 103 -14.09 -13.64 -1.69
N ARG A 104 -12.98 -14.17 -1.18
CA ARG A 104 -12.92 -14.88 0.11
C ARG A 104 -11.55 -14.74 0.76
N ILE A 105 -11.53 -14.57 2.08
CA ILE A 105 -10.33 -14.60 2.91
C ILE A 105 -10.60 -15.50 4.12
N GLY A 106 -9.92 -16.65 4.19
CA GLY A 106 -10.26 -17.68 5.16
C GLY A 106 -11.67 -18.21 4.91
N ASP A 107 -12.53 -18.14 5.92
CA ASP A 107 -13.95 -18.53 5.81
C ASP A 107 -14.91 -17.38 5.50
N SER A 108 -14.42 -16.14 5.59
CA SER A 108 -15.20 -14.95 5.34
C SER A 108 -15.33 -14.65 3.85
N ARG A 109 -16.57 -14.55 3.36
CA ARG A 109 -16.86 -13.97 2.03
C ARG A 109 -16.70 -12.46 2.10
N ILE A 110 -15.99 -11.90 1.12
CA ILE A 110 -15.70 -10.48 1.08
C ILE A 110 -16.00 -9.87 -0.28
N ASN A 111 -16.30 -8.58 -0.28
CA ASN A 111 -16.36 -7.76 -1.48
C ASN A 111 -15.55 -6.48 -1.25
N ILE A 112 -14.68 -6.15 -2.21
CA ILE A 112 -13.83 -4.96 -2.11
C ILE A 112 -14.42 -3.84 -2.96
N LYS A 113 -14.88 -2.78 -2.29
CA LYS A 113 -15.35 -1.56 -2.93
C LYS A 113 -14.21 -0.54 -3.01
N ILE A 114 -13.93 -0.06 -4.21
CA ILE A 114 -12.99 1.05 -4.41
C ILE A 114 -13.73 2.36 -4.11
N GLU A 115 -13.25 3.14 -3.15
CA GLU A 115 -13.85 4.42 -2.77
C GLU A 115 -13.27 5.57 -3.58
N LYS A 116 -11.94 5.61 -3.75
CA LYS A 116 -11.26 6.75 -4.39
C LYS A 116 -9.87 6.40 -4.89
N VAL A 117 -9.46 7.04 -5.99
CA VAL A 117 -8.09 7.01 -6.49
C VAL A 117 -7.52 8.43 -6.51
N SER A 118 -6.26 8.62 -6.10
CA SER A 118 -5.60 9.93 -6.13
C SER A 118 -4.09 9.84 -6.33
N GLY A 119 -3.47 10.92 -6.79
CA GLY A 119 -2.01 11.05 -6.85
C GLY A 119 -1.35 11.34 -5.49
N THR A 120 -2.14 11.77 -4.49
CA THR A 120 -1.63 12.13 -3.16
C THR A 120 -2.52 11.58 -2.05
N LEU A 121 -1.95 11.33 -0.87
CA LEU A 121 -2.70 10.92 0.31
C LEU A 121 -3.71 12.00 0.75
N LYS A 122 -3.33 13.28 0.64
CA LYS A 122 -4.24 14.41 0.91
C LYS A 122 -5.45 14.38 -0.03
N GLY A 123 -5.23 14.07 -1.30
CA GLY A 123 -6.31 13.91 -2.29
C GLY A 123 -7.26 12.76 -1.99
N LEU A 124 -6.85 11.75 -1.21
CA LEU A 124 -7.75 10.71 -0.70
C LEU A 124 -8.63 11.17 0.47
N GLY A 125 -8.41 12.36 1.01
CA GLY A 125 -9.09 12.85 2.22
C GLY A 125 -8.45 12.39 3.53
N ILE A 126 -7.24 11.83 3.46
CA ILE A 126 -6.49 11.40 4.64
C ILE A 126 -5.78 12.64 5.20
N LYS A 127 -6.22 13.06 6.39
CA LYS A 127 -5.55 14.12 7.14
C LYS A 127 -4.31 13.52 7.81
N LYS A 128 -3.20 14.25 7.72
CA LYS A 128 -1.90 13.86 8.25
C LYS A 128 -1.79 14.29 9.71
#